data_AF-A0A8K0KCW8-F1
#
_entry.id   AF-A0A8K0KCW8-F1
#
_cell.length_a   1.000
_cell.length_b   1.000
_cell.length_c   1.000
_cell.angle_alpha   90.00
_cell.angle_beta   90.00
_cell.angle_gamma   90.00
#
_symmetry.space_group_name_H-M   'P 1'
#
loop_
_entity.id
_entity.type
_entity.pdbx_description
1 polymer ?
#
loop_
_entity_poly.entity_id
_entity_poly.type
_entity_poly.pdbx_seq_one_letter_code
_entity_poly.pdbx_strand_id
1 'polypeptide(L)'
;MLSNLSCIINHEDIAQIKLKPNHALLTFDNFTGLFDSDHMDYHLLSNTSHNPTLAEMTRKAIKILRKNPKGYVLFVEGGRIDHAHHDTKSQLSLDETVEMDKAIEEASKLTRKEDTLTVVTADHAHTFSIAGYPVRGNPIFGVAGTSDVDSKKYTSLSYANGPGYKQPTATGERYNILMDNTGKYRALDYTFMATAPLTSETHGADDVAVYSKGPWAHLFTGTYEQNFIMHAMCYALRIGPASHWSHSH
;
A
#
# COMPACT_ATOMS: atom_id res chain seq x y z
N MET A 1 -26.51 24.13 -11.77
CA MET A 1 -26.45 22.69 -12.11
C MET A 1 -26.42 21.94 -10.80
N LEU A 2 -27.45 21.14 -10.52
CA LEU A 2 -27.42 20.24 -9.36
C LEU A 2 -26.45 19.12 -9.71
N SER A 3 -25.32 19.05 -9.01
CA SER A 3 -24.40 17.92 -9.13
C SER A 3 -25.11 16.68 -8.59
N ASN A 4 -25.46 15.77 -9.48
CA ASN A 4 -25.95 14.47 -9.06
C ASN A 4 -24.76 13.67 -8.51
N LEU A 5 -24.84 13.31 -7.22
CA LEU A 5 -23.91 12.43 -6.53
C LEU A 5 -24.42 11.00 -6.60
N SER A 6 -23.58 10.05 -7.00
CA SER A 6 -23.86 8.62 -6.83
C SER A 6 -23.06 8.11 -5.64
N CYS A 7 -23.75 7.53 -4.66
CA CYS A 7 -23.16 6.77 -3.56
C CYS A 7 -23.17 5.29 -3.94
N ILE A 8 -22.04 4.62 -3.76
CA ILE A 8 -21.79 3.23 -4.16
C ILE A 8 -21.25 2.50 -2.94
N ILE A 9 -21.87 1.36 -2.61
CA ILE A 9 -21.58 0.64 -1.37
C ILE A 9 -21.15 -0.82 -1.60
N ASN A 10 -21.03 -1.28 -2.84
CA ASN A 10 -20.56 -2.63 -3.15
C ASN A 10 -19.85 -2.71 -4.52
N HIS A 11 -19.20 -3.85 -4.79
CA HIS A 11 -18.43 -4.15 -5.99
C HIS A 11 -19.25 -4.16 -7.27
N GLU A 12 -20.43 -4.80 -7.25
CA GLU A 12 -21.31 -4.90 -8.41
C GLU A 12 -21.69 -3.52 -8.95
N ASP A 13 -21.90 -2.56 -8.05
CA ASP A 13 -22.24 -1.18 -8.40
C ASP A 13 -21.07 -0.45 -9.09
N ILE A 14 -19.80 -0.78 -8.80
CA ILE A 14 -18.63 -0.22 -9.52
C ILE A 14 -18.63 -0.66 -10.98
N ALA A 15 -18.90 -1.94 -11.24
CA ALA A 15 -18.98 -2.47 -12.60
C ALA A 15 -20.16 -1.83 -13.36
N GLN A 16 -21.25 -1.57 -12.65
CA GLN A 16 -22.47 -0.96 -13.20
C GLN A 16 -22.39 0.55 -13.44
N ILE A 17 -21.39 1.27 -12.92
CA ILE A 17 -21.16 2.67 -13.34
C ILE A 17 -20.85 2.68 -14.85
N LYS A 18 -21.89 2.93 -15.65
CA LYS A 18 -21.81 3.16 -17.08
C LYS A 18 -21.37 4.60 -17.30
N LEU A 19 -20.19 4.77 -17.89
CA LEU A 19 -19.74 6.07 -18.38
C LEU A 19 -20.52 6.33 -19.68
N LYS A 20 -21.26 7.45 -19.75
CA LYS A 20 -22.09 7.79 -20.92
C LYS A 20 -21.35 7.63 -22.25
N PRO A 21 -21.87 6.84 -23.22
CA PRO A 21 -21.97 7.32 -24.59
C PRO A 21 -23.06 8.40 -24.64
N ASN A 22 -22.91 9.38 -25.53
CA ASN A 22 -23.54 10.72 -25.47
C ASN A 22 -25.05 10.87 -25.12
N HIS A 23 -25.88 9.82 -25.02
CA HIS A 23 -27.29 9.95 -24.62
C HIS A 23 -27.73 8.82 -23.64
N ALA A 24 -27.91 9.12 -22.34
CA ALA A 24 -28.78 8.38 -21.41
C ALA A 24 -29.03 9.18 -20.11
N LEU A 25 -30.18 8.94 -19.47
CA LEU A 25 -30.97 9.85 -18.62
C LEU A 25 -30.64 9.92 -17.11
N LEU A 26 -29.48 9.43 -16.65
CA LEU A 26 -28.99 9.69 -15.28
C LEU A 26 -27.51 10.11 -15.35
N THR A 27 -27.25 11.40 -15.19
CA THR A 27 -25.91 12.01 -15.09
C THR A 27 -25.43 11.94 -13.65
N PHE A 28 -24.17 11.57 -13.41
CA PHE A 28 -23.48 11.83 -12.15
C PHE A 28 -22.14 12.49 -12.47
N ASP A 29 -21.90 13.66 -11.86
CA ASP A 29 -20.67 14.44 -12.05
C ASP A 29 -19.64 14.10 -10.96
N ASN A 30 -20.12 13.66 -9.80
CA ASN A 30 -19.32 13.27 -8.64
C ASN A 30 -19.72 11.86 -8.18
N PHE A 31 -18.74 11.09 -7.71
CA PHE A 31 -18.92 9.73 -7.21
C PHE A 31 -18.28 9.59 -5.82
N THR A 32 -18.97 8.90 -4.93
CA THR A 32 -18.45 8.49 -3.63
C THR A 32 -18.66 6.99 -3.49
N GLY A 33 -17.57 6.25 -3.29
CA GLY A 33 -17.62 4.82 -2.97
C GLY A 33 -17.19 4.61 -1.52
N LEU A 34 -18.06 4.02 -0.71
CA LEU A 34 -17.78 3.61 0.67
C LEU A 34 -18.13 2.13 0.78
N PHE A 35 -17.11 1.27 0.71
CA PHE A 35 -17.28 -0.17 0.57
C PHE A 35 -17.30 -0.92 1.91
N ASP A 36 -16.96 -0.24 3.00
CA ASP A 36 -17.06 -0.77 4.34
C ASP A 36 -17.47 0.32 5.33
N SER A 37 -17.87 -0.09 6.53
CA SER A 37 -18.24 0.79 7.65
C SER A 37 -17.04 1.49 8.29
N ASP A 38 -15.85 0.94 8.10
CA ASP A 38 -14.56 1.46 8.55
C ASP A 38 -13.50 1.16 7.48
N HIS A 39 -12.33 0.62 7.85
CA HIS A 39 -11.35 0.13 6.91
C HIS A 39 -11.89 -1.05 6.11
N MET A 40 -11.61 -1.08 4.81
CA MET A 40 -11.87 -2.27 3.99
C MET A 40 -11.07 -3.46 4.52
N ASP A 41 -11.61 -4.66 4.32
CA ASP A 41 -10.91 -5.92 4.59
C ASP A 41 -9.53 -5.96 3.92
N TYR A 42 -8.60 -6.74 4.51
CA TYR A 42 -7.36 -7.10 3.82
C TYR A 42 -7.69 -7.84 2.53
N HIS A 43 -6.97 -7.60 1.44
CA HIS A 43 -7.17 -8.17 0.13
C HIS A 43 -7.28 -9.72 0.16
N LEU A 44 -6.40 -10.42 0.90
CA LEU A 44 -6.51 -11.89 1.06
C LEU A 44 -7.67 -12.39 1.91
N LEU A 45 -8.28 -11.52 2.72
CA LEU A 45 -9.43 -11.84 3.58
C LEU A 45 -10.75 -11.30 3.05
N SER A 46 -10.69 -10.44 2.04
CA SER A 46 -11.82 -9.72 1.48
C SER A 46 -12.70 -10.63 0.62
N ASN A 47 -14.02 -10.43 0.72
CA ASN A 47 -14.94 -11.00 -0.26
C ASN A 47 -14.91 -10.13 -1.53
N THR A 48 -14.18 -10.58 -2.55
CA THR A 48 -14.03 -9.86 -3.82
C THR A 48 -15.33 -9.73 -4.62
N SER A 49 -16.40 -10.45 -4.24
CA SER A 49 -17.73 -10.24 -4.83
C SER A 49 -18.44 -9.01 -4.23
N HIS A 50 -17.98 -8.53 -3.07
CA HIS A 50 -18.58 -7.41 -2.35
C HIS A 50 -17.67 -6.17 -2.33
N ASN A 51 -16.37 -6.36 -2.18
CA ASN A 51 -15.39 -5.28 -2.07
C ASN A 51 -14.49 -5.22 -3.31
N PRO A 52 -14.30 -4.04 -3.92
CA PRO A 52 -13.34 -3.86 -5.00
C PRO A 52 -11.91 -3.97 -4.52
N THR A 53 -11.03 -4.43 -5.40
CA THR A 53 -9.60 -4.34 -5.15
C THR A 53 -9.10 -2.90 -5.36
N LEU A 54 -7.94 -2.56 -4.80
CA LEU A 54 -7.35 -1.23 -4.98
C LEU A 54 -7.05 -0.94 -6.45
N ALA A 55 -6.62 -1.95 -7.21
CA ALA A 55 -6.43 -1.84 -8.65
C ALA A 55 -7.74 -1.54 -9.40
N GLU A 56 -8.86 -2.14 -8.99
CA GLU A 56 -10.18 -1.87 -9.59
C GLU A 56 -10.68 -0.46 -9.27
N MET A 57 -10.53 -0.02 -8.02
CA MET A 57 -10.86 1.35 -7.60
C MET A 57 -10.02 2.37 -8.39
N THR A 58 -8.72 2.12 -8.51
CA THR A 58 -7.78 2.97 -9.27
C THR A 58 -8.17 3.05 -10.74
N ARG A 59 -8.42 1.90 -11.38
CA ARG A 59 -8.92 1.82 -12.76
C ARG A 59 -10.17 2.67 -12.91
N LYS A 60 -11.11 2.57 -11.98
CA LYS A 60 -12.38 3.30 -12.06
C LYS A 60 -12.21 4.80 -11.89
N ALA A 61 -11.44 5.22 -10.89
CA ALA A 61 -11.13 6.61 -10.62
C ALA A 61 -10.51 7.28 -11.85
N ILE A 62 -9.48 6.68 -12.44
CA ILE A 62 -8.83 7.19 -13.66
C ILE A 62 -9.84 7.28 -14.81
N LYS A 63 -10.69 6.26 -15.00
CA LYS A 63 -11.72 6.27 -16.06
C LYS A 63 -12.73 7.41 -15.93
N ILE A 64 -13.04 7.82 -14.71
CA ILE A 64 -13.93 8.96 -14.41
C ILE A 64 -13.18 10.27 -14.60
N LEU A 65 -12.03 10.43 -13.92
CA LEU A 65 -11.26 11.67 -13.84
C LEU A 65 -10.69 12.10 -15.20
N ARG A 66 -10.25 11.16 -16.05
CA ARG A 66 -9.69 11.47 -17.38
C ARG A 66 -10.66 12.14 -18.35
N LYS A 67 -11.95 12.25 -18.01
CA LYS A 67 -12.93 13.00 -18.80
C LYS A 67 -12.73 14.51 -18.69
N ASN A 68 -12.07 14.99 -17.64
CA ASN A 68 -11.77 16.41 -17.50
C ASN A 68 -10.61 16.81 -18.44
N PRO A 69 -10.84 17.64 -19.47
CA PRO A 69 -9.78 18.04 -20.40
C PRO A 69 -8.70 18.91 -19.75
N LYS A 70 -8.94 19.44 -18.53
CA LYS A 70 -7.94 20.19 -17.75
C LYS A 70 -6.99 19.30 -16.94
N GLY A 71 -7.17 17.98 -16.99
CA GLY A 71 -6.42 17.02 -16.17
C GLY A 71 -7.05 16.76 -14.81
N TYR A 72 -6.35 16.02 -13.97
CA TYR A 72 -6.79 15.62 -12.64
C TYR A 72 -5.60 15.35 -11.72
N VAL A 73 -5.87 15.35 -10.42
CA VAL A 73 -4.99 14.79 -9.39
C VAL A 73 -5.69 13.55 -8.84
N LEU A 74 -4.97 12.46 -8.68
CA LEU A 74 -5.45 11.23 -8.08
C LEU A 74 -4.48 10.81 -6.98
N PHE A 75 -5.02 10.57 -5.79
CA PHE A 75 -4.32 9.96 -4.68
C PHE A 75 -4.85 8.53 -4.51
N VAL A 76 -3.93 7.56 -4.39
CA VAL A 76 -4.23 6.13 -4.21
C VAL A 76 -3.36 5.67 -3.06
N GLU A 77 -3.95 4.97 -2.11
CA GLU A 77 -3.29 4.58 -0.86
C GLU A 77 -3.48 3.08 -0.61
N GLY A 78 -2.37 2.37 -0.38
CA GLY A 78 -2.36 1.01 0.14
C GLY A 78 -2.40 1.01 1.67
N GLY A 79 -3.40 1.66 2.27
CA GLY A 79 -3.38 1.99 3.71
C GLY A 79 -3.41 0.77 4.66
N ARG A 80 -3.78 -0.41 4.16
CA ARG A 80 -3.78 -1.65 4.96
C ARG A 80 -2.38 -2.28 5.10
N ILE A 81 -1.37 -1.80 4.36
CA ILE A 81 0.03 -2.22 4.55
C ILE A 81 0.47 -1.91 5.99
N ASP A 82 0.19 -0.69 6.44
CA ASP A 82 0.50 -0.18 7.79
C ASP A 82 -0.20 -1.01 8.88
N HIS A 83 -1.52 -1.15 8.77
CA HIS A 83 -2.32 -1.92 9.74
C HIS A 83 -1.83 -3.36 9.92
N ALA A 84 -1.41 -4.02 8.84
CA ALA A 84 -0.86 -5.37 8.92
C ALA A 84 0.51 -5.41 9.60
N HIS A 85 1.34 -4.37 9.44
CA HIS A 85 2.60 -4.25 10.17
C HIS A 85 2.37 -4.00 11.66
N HIS A 86 1.43 -3.12 12.03
CA HIS A 86 1.01 -2.92 13.42
C HIS A 86 0.62 -4.23 14.13
N ASP A 87 -0.04 -5.13 13.39
CA ASP A 87 -0.42 -6.47 13.85
C ASP A 87 0.74 -7.51 13.79
N THR A 88 1.92 -7.15 13.28
CA THR A 88 3.04 -8.05 12.94
C THR A 88 2.68 -9.18 11.96
N LYS A 89 1.66 -8.97 11.13
CA LYS A 89 1.16 -9.92 10.12
C LYS A 89 1.81 -9.67 8.77
N SER A 90 3.11 -9.97 8.65
CA SER A 90 3.89 -9.70 7.44
C SER A 90 3.33 -10.31 6.16
N GLN A 91 2.58 -11.43 6.25
CA GLN A 91 1.95 -12.03 5.08
C GLN A 91 0.84 -11.14 4.50
N LEU A 92 0.06 -10.47 5.36
CA LEU A 92 -0.96 -9.52 4.92
C LEU A 92 -0.31 -8.22 4.44
N SER A 93 0.67 -7.68 5.17
CA SER A 93 1.35 -6.44 4.75
C SER A 93 2.01 -6.57 3.37
N LEU A 94 2.72 -7.67 3.11
CA LEU A 94 3.34 -7.89 1.80
C LEU A 94 2.32 -8.15 0.70
N ASP A 95 1.17 -8.75 1.00
CA ASP A 95 0.09 -8.89 0.02
C ASP A 95 -0.59 -7.56 -0.30
N GLU A 96 -0.88 -6.73 0.70
CA GLU A 96 -1.39 -5.36 0.50
C GLU A 96 -0.40 -4.52 -0.33
N THR A 97 0.91 -4.72 -0.11
CA THR A 97 1.96 -4.09 -0.91
C THR A 97 1.92 -4.54 -2.36
N VAL A 98 1.69 -5.84 -2.60
CA VAL A 98 1.49 -6.38 -3.95
C VAL A 98 0.22 -5.84 -4.59
N GLU A 99 -0.87 -5.63 -3.83
CA GLU A 99 -2.09 -5.04 -4.36
C GLU A 99 -1.92 -3.55 -4.69
N MET A 100 -1.13 -2.80 -3.91
CA MET A 100 -0.70 -1.44 -4.25
C MET A 100 0.15 -1.42 -5.54
N ASP A 101 1.08 -2.36 -5.71
CA ASP A 101 1.87 -2.50 -6.95
C ASP A 101 0.98 -2.78 -8.17
N LYS A 102 -0.04 -3.64 -8.04
CA LYS A 102 -1.04 -3.84 -9.10
C LYS A 102 -1.83 -2.56 -9.43
N ALA A 103 -2.16 -1.75 -8.43
CA ALA A 103 -2.82 -0.46 -8.65
C ALA A 103 -1.91 0.54 -9.39
N ILE A 104 -0.62 0.57 -9.06
CA ILE A 104 0.39 1.35 -9.78
C ILE A 104 0.52 0.88 -11.24
N GLU A 105 0.59 -0.45 -11.45
CA GLU A 105 0.66 -1.04 -12.79
C GLU A 105 -0.58 -0.67 -13.61
N GLU A 106 -1.76 -0.76 -13.00
CA GLU A 106 -3.03 -0.41 -13.65
C GLU A 106 -3.12 1.08 -13.99
N ALA A 107 -2.67 1.97 -13.10
CA ALA A 107 -2.55 3.39 -13.38
C ALA A 107 -1.60 3.64 -14.57
N SER A 108 -0.45 2.95 -14.61
CA SER A 108 0.49 3.06 -15.72
C SER A 108 -0.06 2.54 -17.04
N LYS A 109 -1.00 1.60 -17.05
CA LYS A 109 -1.68 1.12 -18.28
C LYS A 109 -2.70 2.12 -18.82
N LEU A 110 -3.26 2.96 -17.94
CA LEU A 110 -4.35 3.89 -18.27
C LEU A 110 -3.91 5.34 -18.52
N THR A 111 -2.65 5.65 -18.25
CA THR A 111 -2.07 6.99 -18.33
C THR A 111 -0.88 7.03 -19.28
N ARG A 112 -0.55 8.22 -19.80
CA ARG A 112 0.59 8.42 -20.71
C ARG A 112 1.73 9.08 -19.96
N LYS A 113 2.94 8.55 -20.11
CA LYS A 113 4.13 9.12 -19.45
C LYS A 113 4.46 10.52 -19.96
N GLU A 114 3.92 10.92 -21.11
CA GLU A 114 4.15 12.23 -21.72
C GLU A 114 3.33 13.34 -21.05
N ASP A 115 2.23 13.02 -20.38
CA ASP A 115 1.31 14.00 -19.78
C ASP A 115 0.93 13.72 -18.31
N THR A 116 1.41 12.61 -17.75
CA THR A 116 1.10 12.19 -16.39
C THR A 116 2.37 12.02 -15.57
N LEU A 117 2.50 12.80 -14.49
CA LEU A 117 3.49 12.57 -13.44
C LEU A 117 2.91 11.59 -12.42
N THR A 118 3.54 10.43 -12.28
CA THR A 118 3.25 9.44 -11.23
C THR A 118 4.38 9.51 -10.21
N VAL A 119 4.02 9.62 -8.93
CA VAL A 119 4.95 9.54 -7.79
C VAL A 119 4.44 8.46 -6.84
N VAL A 120 5.32 7.57 -6.40
CA VAL A 120 5.04 6.51 -5.44
C VAL A 120 6.00 6.70 -4.27
N THR A 121 5.48 6.74 -3.05
CA THR A 121 6.23 6.90 -1.81
C THR A 121 5.52 6.18 -0.68
N ALA A 122 6.18 6.05 0.46
CA ALA A 122 5.53 5.83 1.74
C ALA A 122 5.45 7.14 2.55
N ASP A 123 4.59 7.17 3.54
CA ASP A 123 4.50 8.20 4.57
C ASP A 123 5.50 7.95 5.70
N HIS A 124 5.74 6.69 6.07
CA HIS A 124 6.80 6.25 6.98
C HIS A 124 7.17 4.77 6.77
N ALA A 125 8.20 4.29 7.49
CA ALA A 125 8.59 2.88 7.53
C ALA A 125 7.93 2.15 8.72
N HIS A 126 8.34 0.90 8.95
CA HIS A 126 8.04 0.09 10.14
C HIS A 126 9.32 -0.50 10.72
N THR A 127 9.28 -1.00 11.94
CA THR A 127 10.39 -1.78 12.54
C THR A 127 10.49 -3.21 11.99
N PHE A 128 10.03 -3.40 10.75
CA PHE A 128 10.08 -4.64 9.99
C PHE A 128 11.50 -4.88 9.45
N SER A 129 11.97 -6.12 9.53
CA SER A 129 13.31 -6.49 9.07
C SER A 129 13.30 -7.77 8.26
N ILE A 130 14.11 -7.79 7.21
CA ILE A 130 14.46 -8.99 6.43
C ILE A 130 15.88 -9.39 6.82
N ALA A 131 16.03 -10.54 7.46
CA ALA A 131 17.27 -10.99 8.07
C ALA A 131 17.64 -12.44 7.70
N GLY A 132 18.85 -12.83 8.10
CA GLY A 132 19.44 -14.14 7.83
C GLY A 132 20.09 -14.22 6.45
N TYR A 133 20.48 -15.44 6.07
CA TYR A 133 21.12 -15.73 4.79
C TYR A 133 20.36 -16.83 4.03
N PRO A 134 19.04 -16.65 3.78
CA PRO A 134 18.27 -17.65 3.05
C PRO A 134 18.78 -17.80 1.63
N VAL A 135 18.82 -19.05 1.13
CA VAL A 135 19.17 -19.33 -0.27
C VAL A 135 18.15 -18.73 -1.23
N ARG A 136 18.59 -18.39 -2.45
CA ARG A 136 17.69 -17.90 -3.51
C ARG A 136 16.54 -18.89 -3.74
N GLY A 137 15.31 -18.38 -3.75
CA GLY A 137 14.09 -19.18 -3.92
C GLY A 137 13.50 -19.70 -2.60
N ASN A 138 14.14 -19.44 -1.45
CA ASN A 138 13.50 -19.68 -0.16
C ASN A 138 12.25 -18.79 -0.01
N PRO A 139 11.10 -19.31 0.46
CA PRO A 139 9.92 -18.50 0.72
C PRO A 139 10.21 -17.39 1.72
N ILE A 140 9.78 -16.15 1.43
CA ILE A 140 10.06 -14.99 2.29
C ILE A 140 9.47 -15.17 3.72
N PHE A 141 8.31 -15.81 3.83
CA PHE A 141 7.65 -16.15 5.10
C PHE A 141 8.28 -17.35 5.82
N GLY A 142 9.27 -17.99 5.21
CA GLY A 142 9.88 -19.21 5.70
C GLY A 142 10.97 -18.98 6.74
N VAL A 143 11.46 -20.11 7.26
CA VAL A 143 12.66 -20.17 8.10
C VAL A 143 13.87 -19.71 7.28
N ALA A 144 14.65 -18.78 7.83
CA ALA A 144 15.91 -18.32 7.24
C ALA A 144 17.09 -19.20 7.64
N GLY A 145 17.09 -19.72 8.87
CA GLY A 145 18.20 -20.52 9.37
C GLY A 145 18.01 -21.05 10.78
N THR A 146 19.10 -21.58 11.35
CA THR A 146 19.24 -21.93 12.77
C THR A 146 20.18 -20.91 13.41
N SER A 147 19.83 -20.40 14.59
CA SER A 147 20.72 -19.55 15.38
C SER A 147 21.90 -20.36 15.90
N ASP A 148 23.10 -19.78 15.86
CA ASP A 148 24.35 -20.34 16.40
C ASP A 148 24.47 -20.15 17.92
N VAL A 149 23.62 -19.30 18.52
CA VAL A 149 23.60 -19.05 19.97
C VAL A 149 22.71 -20.04 20.72
N ASP A 150 21.50 -20.31 20.22
CA ASP A 150 20.48 -21.11 20.93
C ASP A 150 20.02 -22.35 20.16
N SER A 151 20.61 -22.63 18.99
CA SER A 151 20.27 -23.76 18.12
C SER A 151 18.80 -23.82 17.67
N LYS A 152 18.01 -22.75 17.86
CA LYS A 152 16.60 -22.68 17.46
C LYS A 152 16.45 -21.99 16.10
N LYS A 153 15.39 -22.36 15.37
CA LYS A 153 15.08 -21.76 14.07
C LYS A 153 14.63 -20.30 14.19
N TYR A 154 14.81 -19.53 13.13
CA TYR A 154 14.30 -18.15 13.00
C TYR A 154 13.80 -17.90 11.56
N THR A 155 12.81 -17.02 11.42
CA THR A 155 12.22 -16.61 10.13
C THR A 155 13.07 -15.55 9.43
N SER A 156 12.91 -15.42 8.11
CA SER A 156 13.54 -14.31 7.38
C SER A 156 12.96 -12.96 7.80
N LEU A 157 11.69 -12.93 8.19
CA LEU A 157 11.00 -11.72 8.60
C LEU A 157 10.87 -11.65 10.12
N SER A 158 11.04 -10.45 10.69
CA SER A 158 10.85 -10.18 12.11
C SER A 158 10.55 -8.69 12.33
N TYR A 159 10.18 -8.35 13.56
CA TYR A 159 9.98 -6.97 14.00
C TYR A 159 10.82 -6.62 15.22
N ALA A 160 11.18 -5.35 15.39
CA ALA A 160 11.83 -4.90 16.62
C ALA A 160 10.86 -4.93 17.81
N ASN A 161 9.59 -4.63 17.60
CA ASN A 161 8.56 -4.65 18.64
C ASN A 161 7.19 -5.07 18.09
N GLY A 162 6.20 -5.26 18.96
CA GLY A 162 4.82 -5.53 18.57
C GLY A 162 4.22 -6.82 19.14
N PRO A 163 2.97 -7.13 18.73
CA PRO A 163 2.18 -8.24 19.28
C PRO A 163 2.74 -9.64 18.95
N GLY A 164 3.65 -9.72 17.98
CA GLY A 164 4.37 -10.94 17.62
C GLY A 164 5.39 -11.42 18.66
N TYR A 165 5.63 -10.67 19.75
CA TYR A 165 6.52 -11.09 20.82
C TYR A 165 6.04 -12.38 21.48
N LYS A 166 6.94 -13.36 21.60
CA LYS A 166 6.67 -14.62 22.30
C LYS A 166 7.48 -14.66 23.59
N GLN A 167 6.81 -14.93 24.70
CA GLN A 167 7.46 -15.04 25.99
C GLN A 167 8.56 -16.12 25.96
N PRO A 168 9.74 -15.85 26.54
CA PRO A 168 10.75 -16.86 26.77
C PRO A 168 10.18 -18.04 27.57
N THR A 169 10.84 -19.19 27.47
CA THR A 169 10.52 -20.36 28.30
C THR A 169 10.75 -20.03 29.78
N ALA A 170 10.23 -20.88 30.67
CA ALA A 170 10.47 -20.74 32.12
C ALA A 170 11.98 -20.74 32.49
N THR A 171 12.82 -21.31 31.63
CA THR A 171 14.29 -21.33 31.77
C THR A 171 14.97 -20.10 31.13
N GLY A 172 14.21 -19.14 30.61
CA GLY A 172 14.72 -17.91 30.00
C GLY A 172 15.16 -18.07 28.54
N GLU A 173 14.86 -19.20 27.90
CA GLU A 173 15.27 -19.41 26.52
C GLU A 173 14.28 -18.79 25.53
N ARG A 174 14.77 -18.35 24.36
CA ARG A 174 13.92 -17.88 23.26
C ARG A 174 12.87 -18.91 22.87
N TYR A 175 11.67 -18.45 22.54
CA TYR A 175 10.62 -19.28 21.97
C TYR A 175 11.09 -19.96 20.67
N ASN A 176 10.81 -21.27 20.55
CA ASN A 176 11.13 -22.01 19.33
C ASN A 176 9.94 -21.92 18.36
N ILE A 177 10.10 -21.19 17.26
CA ILE A 177 9.06 -20.98 16.25
C ILE A 177 8.51 -22.28 15.62
N LEU A 178 9.23 -23.40 15.72
CA LEU A 178 8.70 -24.70 15.28
C LEU A 178 7.54 -25.20 16.16
N MET A 179 7.38 -24.66 17.37
CA MET A 179 6.25 -24.93 18.25
C MET A 179 4.95 -24.30 17.77
N ASP A 180 5.00 -23.35 16.83
CA ASP A 180 3.80 -22.79 16.20
C ASP A 180 3.08 -23.81 15.27
N ASN A 181 3.55 -25.06 15.19
CA ASN A 181 3.17 -26.10 14.25
C ASN A 181 3.57 -25.75 12.81
N THR A 182 4.30 -26.65 12.17
CA THR A 182 4.82 -26.49 10.80
C THR A 182 3.66 -26.45 9.80
N GLY A 183 3.21 -25.23 9.50
CA GLY A 183 2.03 -24.94 8.70
C GLY A 183 1.45 -23.56 9.02
N LYS A 184 1.62 -23.08 10.26
CA LYS A 184 1.07 -21.77 10.69
C LYS A 184 1.83 -20.56 10.18
N TYR A 185 3.13 -20.60 9.89
CA TYR A 185 3.81 -19.44 9.27
C TYR A 185 3.35 -19.14 7.82
N ARG A 186 2.45 -19.96 7.26
CA ARG A 186 1.73 -19.68 6.00
C ARG A 186 0.28 -19.24 6.21
N ALA A 187 -0.19 -19.29 7.46
CA ALA A 187 -1.53 -18.86 7.80
C ALA A 187 -1.57 -17.33 7.79
N LEU A 188 -2.66 -16.80 7.25
CA LEU A 188 -2.85 -15.35 7.07
C LEU A 188 -2.89 -14.59 8.41
N ASP A 189 -3.20 -15.28 9.50
CA ASP A 189 -3.27 -14.73 10.85
C ASP A 189 -1.97 -14.90 11.66
N TYR A 190 -0.89 -15.41 11.05
CA TYR A 190 0.38 -15.60 11.75
C TYR A 190 1.05 -14.27 12.11
N THR A 191 1.39 -14.12 13.39
CA THR A 191 2.16 -12.98 13.91
C THR A 191 3.64 -13.33 13.97
N PHE A 192 4.45 -12.60 13.19
CA PHE A 192 5.89 -12.82 13.11
C PHE A 192 6.60 -12.33 14.37
N MET A 193 7.68 -13.02 14.74
CA MET A 193 8.43 -12.74 15.98
C MET A 193 8.82 -11.26 16.10
N ALA A 194 8.53 -10.69 17.27
CA ALA A 194 9.00 -9.37 17.69
C ALA A 194 9.95 -9.47 18.89
N THR A 195 10.85 -8.48 19.03
CA THR A 195 11.86 -8.47 20.11
C THR A 195 11.34 -7.84 21.40
N ALA A 196 10.59 -6.73 21.32
CA ALA A 196 9.97 -6.07 22.46
C ALA A 196 8.43 -6.20 22.44
N PRO A 197 7.79 -6.60 23.55
CA PRO A 197 6.35 -6.77 23.61
C PRO A 197 5.63 -5.42 23.56
N LEU A 198 4.76 -5.25 22.57
CA LEU A 198 3.78 -4.17 22.50
C LEU A 198 2.45 -4.73 21.98
N THR A 199 1.34 -4.04 22.24
CA THR A 199 0.03 -4.42 21.69
C THR A 199 -0.10 -4.06 20.21
N SER A 200 0.70 -3.11 19.75
CA SER A 200 0.84 -2.68 18.36
C SER A 200 2.32 -2.47 18.08
N GLU A 201 2.79 -2.95 16.94
CA GLU A 201 4.11 -2.59 16.44
C GLU A 201 4.17 -1.08 16.13
N THR A 202 5.37 -0.48 16.15
CA THR A 202 5.57 0.96 15.92
C THR A 202 6.10 1.27 14.53
N HIS A 203 5.79 2.45 13.99
CA HIS A 203 6.44 2.94 12.79
C HIS A 203 7.97 3.00 12.93
N GLY A 204 8.65 2.85 11.79
CA GLY A 204 10.08 3.07 11.62
C GLY A 204 10.34 4.50 11.16
N ALA A 205 11.48 5.05 11.59
CA ALA A 205 11.91 6.41 11.26
C ALA A 205 12.98 6.44 10.15
N ASP A 206 13.19 5.30 9.47
CA ASP A 206 14.07 5.20 8.32
C ASP A 206 13.56 6.06 7.15
N ASP A 207 14.48 6.61 6.37
CA ASP A 207 14.14 7.28 5.12
C ASP A 207 13.37 6.31 4.20
N VAL A 208 12.29 6.79 3.60
CA VAL A 208 11.48 6.02 2.66
C VAL A 208 11.79 6.37 1.21
N ALA A 209 11.66 5.39 0.32
CA ALA A 209 11.94 5.58 -1.09
C ALA A 209 10.83 6.38 -1.79
N VAL A 210 11.24 7.19 -2.76
CA VAL A 210 10.34 7.88 -3.69
C VAL A 210 10.68 7.45 -5.12
N TYR A 211 9.69 6.94 -5.82
CA TYR A 211 9.77 6.57 -7.24
C TYR A 211 8.95 7.54 -8.06
N SER A 212 9.44 7.96 -9.23
CA SER A 212 8.74 8.91 -10.09
C SER A 212 8.82 8.52 -11.57
N LYS A 213 7.79 8.88 -12.33
CA LYS A 213 7.69 8.67 -13.78
C LYS A 213 6.87 9.77 -14.43
N GLY A 214 7.33 10.29 -15.57
CA GLY A 214 6.60 11.26 -16.37
C GLY A 214 7.20 12.68 -16.36
N PRO A 215 6.42 13.72 -16.72
CA PRO A 215 6.93 15.09 -16.76
C PRO A 215 7.46 15.52 -15.39
N TRP A 216 8.64 16.14 -15.36
CA TRP A 216 9.31 16.59 -14.13
C TRP A 216 9.73 15.48 -13.14
N ALA A 217 9.65 14.20 -13.51
CA ALA A 217 10.10 13.10 -12.66
C ALA A 217 11.59 13.23 -12.23
N HIS A 218 12.41 13.89 -13.04
CA HIS A 218 13.82 14.16 -12.75
C HIS A 218 14.07 15.08 -11.54
N LEU A 219 13.05 15.76 -11.01
CA LEU A 219 13.15 16.54 -9.77
C LEU A 219 13.30 15.66 -8.53
N PHE A 220 12.84 14.41 -8.59
CA PHE A 220 12.84 13.46 -7.47
C PHE A 220 14.17 12.68 -7.45
N THR A 221 15.26 13.35 -7.13
CA THR A 221 16.60 12.76 -7.05
C THR A 221 17.31 13.14 -5.74
N GLY A 222 18.22 12.29 -5.28
CA GLY A 222 18.93 12.49 -4.01
C GLY A 222 18.06 12.27 -2.78
N THR A 223 18.37 12.99 -1.71
CA THR A 223 17.65 12.98 -0.43
C THR A 223 17.03 14.34 -0.19
N TYR A 224 15.78 14.36 0.27
CA TYR A 224 15.02 15.58 0.52
C TYR A 224 13.97 15.34 1.61
N GLU A 225 13.53 16.43 2.22
CA GLU A 225 12.43 16.43 3.18
C GLU A 225 11.13 15.95 2.52
N GLN A 226 10.30 15.21 3.25
CA GLN A 226 9.07 14.63 2.70
C GLN A 226 8.11 15.69 2.12
N ASN A 227 8.05 16.89 2.71
CA ASN A 227 7.22 17.98 2.19
C ASN A 227 7.63 18.46 0.79
N PHE A 228 8.87 18.18 0.36
CA PHE A 228 9.33 18.46 -1.00
C PHE A 228 8.45 17.77 -2.06
N ILE A 229 7.94 16.56 -1.78
CA ILE A 229 7.13 15.78 -2.72
C ILE A 229 5.93 16.61 -3.22
N MET A 230 5.21 17.23 -2.29
CA MET A 230 4.07 18.10 -2.61
C MET A 230 4.51 19.33 -3.41
N HIS A 231 5.61 20.00 -3.00
CA HIS A 231 6.10 21.18 -3.71
C HIS A 231 6.53 20.87 -5.15
N ALA A 232 7.22 19.76 -5.38
CA ALA A 232 7.64 19.30 -6.71
C ALA A 232 6.42 18.95 -7.58
N MET A 233 5.41 18.29 -7.02
CA MET A 233 4.14 18.01 -7.72
C MET A 233 3.38 19.31 -8.08
N CYS A 234 3.28 20.26 -7.15
CA CYS A 234 2.65 21.56 -7.40
C CYS A 234 3.38 22.34 -8.50
N TYR A 235 4.71 22.29 -8.51
CA TYR A 235 5.54 22.85 -9.58
C TYR A 235 5.21 22.22 -10.94
N ALA A 236 5.24 20.89 -11.03
CA ALA A 236 4.94 20.16 -12.27
C ALA A 236 3.53 20.46 -12.81
N LEU A 237 2.54 20.57 -11.93
CA LEU A 237 1.14 20.85 -12.27
C LEU A 237 0.82 22.33 -12.46
N ARG A 238 1.73 23.25 -12.10
CA ARG A 238 1.50 24.71 -12.06
C ARG A 238 0.28 25.10 -11.23
N ILE A 239 0.15 24.52 -10.04
CA ILE A 239 -0.94 24.82 -9.10
C ILE A 239 -0.42 25.47 -7.83
N GLY A 240 -1.32 26.13 -7.10
CA GLY A 240 -1.00 26.78 -5.82
C GLY A 240 0.09 27.85 -5.97
N PRO A 241 1.05 27.93 -5.04
CA PRO A 241 2.15 28.90 -5.10
C PRO A 241 3.01 28.80 -6.37
N ALA A 242 2.99 27.67 -7.08
CA ALA A 242 3.76 27.49 -8.31
C ALA A 242 3.02 27.95 -9.59
N SER A 243 1.77 28.40 -9.48
CA SER A 243 0.92 28.75 -10.65
C SER A 243 1.50 29.82 -11.58
N HIS A 244 2.28 30.76 -11.03
CA HIS A 244 2.88 31.87 -11.78
C HIS A 244 4.25 31.54 -12.37
N TRP A 245 4.81 30.35 -12.10
CA TRP A 245 6.14 29.99 -12.57
C TRP A 245 6.04 29.62 -14.06
N SER A 246 6.84 30.32 -14.90
CA SER A 246 6.95 30.03 -16.32
C SER A 246 8.00 28.94 -16.53
N HIS A 247 7.61 27.84 -17.16
CA HIS A 247 8.58 26.90 -17.70
C HIS A 247 9.14 27.51 -18.99
N SER A 248 10.25 28.26 -18.90
CA SER A 248 11.03 28.58 -20.09
C SER A 248 11.68 27.27 -20.56
N HIS A 249 11.25 26.77 -21.71
CA HIS A 249 11.93 25.71 -22.46
C HIS A 249 12.43 26.35 -23.76
#